data_AF-A0AA36I435-F1
#
_entry.id   AF-A0AA36I435-F1
#
_cell.length_a   1.000
_cell.length_b   1.000
_cell.length_c   1.000
_cell.angle_alpha   90.00
_cell.angle_beta   90.00
_cell.angle_gamma   90.00
#
_symmetry.space_group_name_H-M   'P 1'
#
loop_
_entity.id
_entity.type
_entity.pdbx_description
1 polymer ?
#
loop_
_entity_poly.entity_id
_entity_poly.type
_entity_poly.pdbx_seq_one_letter_code
_entity_poly.pdbx_strand_id
1 'polypeptide(L)'
;MTGGLFCLFRTAPEKSSESSTLGNFVMSDTDSGALRTGFRKALARRLFELDHPPGDPGQVQRYSEGERVAFEKGYRAAVQDMFVLVGAGLAGMAFLIVCLSPPLYQKVRERVRPWVVRQVELGRPFVIAVQRFRHPRLDQIHLLAANSCGVPFYITMLPFLFWIGELQLARHTTSFMATIIYIGNAIKDAISAPRPDWSKGVSLVRDGAGDGSSTDDMEYGLPSTHTINTLCIWSYILYFYSSSTSFGDGMSVYWNIARSPWLCMLFGLNIIWCLFIMWGRVYLGMHSPVDIVAGLLIAILLLHAYVQVDDFVDAWMTSATVWVPMYQFAFAVLLCWTYPQGLQKTPSYNYAVYCTGVCLGVLTGVWRCPQYHNAEAAERLRIVRGSITSWSFAFFAGRRFFLGLAVVFAVKALTKEILRFIIPAALRLCGIPHSDHEACKEKSTPIGYNVLTPIRLLNYAAVSWAVVEPCFHLFEWLQI
;
A
#
# COMPACT_ATOMS: atom_id res chain seq x y z
N MET A 1 -35.01 19.65 20.80
CA MET A 1 -35.60 20.33 19.63
C MET A 1 -35.26 21.80 19.73
N THR A 2 -34.72 22.37 18.63
CA THR A 2 -34.56 23.81 18.29
C THR A 2 -33.82 24.68 19.32
N GLY A 3 -32.74 25.41 19.08
CA GLY A 3 -32.09 25.97 17.88
C GLY A 3 -31.21 27.11 18.41
N GLY A 4 -29.94 27.19 18.06
CA GLY A 4 -29.49 28.29 17.20
C GLY A 4 -28.32 29.05 17.85
N LEU A 5 -27.09 28.65 17.50
CA LEU A 5 -25.88 29.41 17.72
C LEU A 5 -25.77 30.42 16.57
N PHE A 6 -25.90 31.71 16.86
CA PHE A 6 -25.61 32.81 15.95
C PHE A 6 -24.75 33.84 16.68
N CYS A 7 -23.92 34.53 15.90
CA CYS A 7 -22.98 35.59 16.27
C CYS A 7 -21.61 35.15 16.77
N LEU A 8 -20.61 35.30 15.90
CA LEU A 8 -19.52 36.27 16.10
C LEU A 8 -18.70 36.43 14.79
N PHE A 9 -19.09 37.42 13.97
CA PHE A 9 -18.27 37.98 12.91
C PHE A 9 -18.44 39.51 12.88
N ARG A 10 -17.37 40.23 13.26
CA ARG A 10 -16.89 41.52 12.71
C ARG A 10 -15.71 41.95 13.60
N THR A 11 -14.54 42.28 13.07
CA THR A 11 -14.29 43.53 12.34
C THR A 11 -12.97 43.46 11.55
N ALA A 12 -12.96 43.99 10.32
CA ALA A 12 -11.78 44.57 9.68
C ALA A 12 -12.26 45.68 8.71
N PRO A 13 -11.54 46.82 8.59
CA PRO A 13 -12.09 48.06 8.03
C PRO A 13 -11.88 48.23 6.51
N GLU A 14 -12.48 49.32 6.01
CA GLU A 14 -12.81 49.66 4.62
C GLU A 14 -11.65 49.92 3.64
N LYS A 15 -11.97 49.55 2.39
CA LYS A 15 -11.54 50.01 1.05
C LYS A 15 -10.63 51.26 0.92
N SER A 16 -9.65 51.13 0.04
CA SER A 16 -9.43 52.11 -1.04
C SER A 16 -9.12 51.39 -2.37
N SER A 17 -9.55 52.02 -3.44
CA SER A 17 -9.72 51.52 -4.80
C SER A 17 -8.44 51.49 -5.64
N GLU A 18 -8.23 50.41 -6.39
CA GLU A 18 -7.54 50.49 -7.68
C GLU A 18 -8.11 49.42 -8.63
N SER A 19 -8.54 49.91 -9.79
CA SER A 19 -9.18 49.19 -10.87
C SER A 19 -8.16 48.46 -11.75
N SER A 20 -8.64 47.37 -12.37
CA SER A 20 -8.20 46.86 -13.67
C SER A 20 -6.74 46.43 -13.84
N THR A 21 -6.46 45.16 -13.50
CA THR A 21 -5.65 44.24 -14.34
C THR A 21 -5.83 42.81 -13.81
N LEU A 22 -6.82 42.09 -14.34
CA LEU A 22 -6.87 40.63 -14.25
C LEU A 22 -7.10 40.13 -15.67
N GLY A 23 -5.97 40.03 -16.39
CA GLY A 23 -5.92 39.58 -17.76
C GLY A 23 -6.30 38.12 -17.88
N ASN A 24 -7.17 37.85 -18.86
CA ASN A 24 -7.16 36.70 -19.77
C ASN A 24 -6.52 35.40 -19.23
N PHE A 25 -7.34 34.57 -18.59
CA PHE A 25 -7.12 33.12 -18.58
C PHE A 25 -7.96 32.52 -19.72
N VAL A 26 -7.46 32.69 -20.95
CA VAL A 26 -7.94 31.93 -22.11
C VAL A 26 -7.40 30.51 -21.93
N MET A 27 -8.30 29.52 -21.91
CA MET A 27 -7.92 28.11 -21.96
C MET A 27 -7.09 27.84 -23.22
N SER A 28 -5.83 27.45 -23.06
CA SER A 28 -5.11 26.75 -24.11
C SER A 28 -5.45 25.26 -24.04
N ASP A 29 -5.78 24.67 -25.18
CA ASP A 29 -6.19 23.27 -25.40
C ASP A 29 -5.11 22.20 -25.05
N THR A 30 -4.14 22.53 -24.19
CA THR A 30 -2.98 21.68 -23.87
C THR A 30 -2.93 21.17 -22.43
N ASP A 31 -3.83 21.62 -21.54
CA ASP A 31 -3.84 21.22 -20.12
C ASP A 31 -4.98 20.23 -19.78
N SER A 32 -5.15 19.17 -20.60
CA SER A 32 -6.11 18.09 -20.35
C SER A 32 -5.53 16.93 -19.51
N GLY A 33 -4.36 17.13 -18.90
CA GLY A 33 -3.68 16.15 -18.05
C GLY A 33 -3.91 16.42 -16.56
N ALA A 34 -4.55 15.46 -15.87
CA ALA A 34 -4.73 15.39 -14.41
C ALA A 34 -5.76 16.36 -13.79
N LEU A 35 -7.04 15.98 -13.87
CA LEU A 35 -8.08 16.51 -12.98
C LEU A 35 -7.89 15.97 -11.56
N ARG A 36 -6.93 16.54 -10.82
CA ARG A 36 -6.63 16.21 -9.42
C ARG A 36 -7.80 16.55 -8.49
N THR A 37 -7.91 15.83 -7.38
CA THR A 37 -8.91 15.97 -6.30
C THR A 37 -9.13 17.41 -5.80
N GLY A 38 -8.12 18.27 -5.86
CA GLY A 38 -8.25 19.71 -5.57
C GLY A 38 -9.16 20.47 -6.53
N PHE A 39 -9.20 20.06 -7.80
CA PHE A 39 -10.02 20.68 -8.85
C PHE A 39 -11.52 20.39 -8.64
N ARG A 40 -11.89 19.23 -8.09
CA ARG A 40 -13.29 18.84 -7.86
C ARG A 40 -13.94 19.62 -6.71
N LYS A 41 -13.16 19.94 -5.68
CA LYS A 41 -13.57 20.79 -4.55
C LYS A 41 -13.59 22.28 -4.93
N ALA A 42 -12.63 22.71 -5.75
CA ALA A 42 -12.62 24.05 -6.35
C ALA A 42 -13.79 24.24 -7.32
N LEU A 43 -14.16 23.19 -8.07
CA LEU A 43 -15.35 23.17 -8.92
C LEU A 43 -16.62 23.27 -8.07
N ALA A 44 -16.77 22.48 -7.00
CA ALA A 44 -17.89 22.59 -6.05
C ALA A 44 -18.01 23.97 -5.38
N ARG A 45 -16.88 24.63 -5.10
CA ARG A 45 -16.85 25.99 -4.54
C ARG A 45 -17.23 27.06 -5.56
N ARG A 46 -16.70 26.97 -6.79
CA ARG A 46 -17.18 27.76 -7.92
C ARG A 46 -18.67 27.51 -8.18
N LEU A 47 -19.16 26.28 -8.04
CA LEU A 47 -20.56 25.92 -8.20
C LEU A 47 -21.48 26.63 -7.17
N PHE A 48 -21.05 26.79 -5.91
CA PHE A 48 -21.79 27.56 -4.91
C PHE A 48 -21.81 29.07 -5.20
N GLU A 49 -20.67 29.61 -5.64
CA GLU A 49 -20.53 31.01 -6.03
C GLU A 49 -21.28 31.36 -7.33
N LEU A 50 -21.56 30.36 -8.18
CA LEU A 50 -22.33 30.49 -9.43
C LEU A 50 -23.85 30.42 -9.23
N ASP A 51 -24.35 29.65 -8.24
CA ASP A 51 -25.79 29.62 -7.91
C ASP A 51 -26.24 30.82 -7.05
N HIS A 52 -25.31 31.49 -6.38
CA HIS A 52 -25.59 32.63 -5.48
C HIS A 52 -24.60 33.77 -5.73
N PRO A 53 -24.70 34.49 -6.87
CA PRO A 53 -23.82 35.61 -7.15
C PRO A 53 -24.00 36.70 -6.07
N PRO A 54 -22.91 37.28 -5.52
CA PRO A 54 -23.01 38.46 -4.68
C PRO A 54 -23.27 39.69 -5.58
N GLY A 55 -24.51 39.85 -6.06
CA GLY A 55 -24.93 41.04 -6.80
C GLY A 55 -25.94 40.81 -7.93
N ASP A 56 -26.96 41.67 -7.92
CA ASP A 56 -28.04 42.00 -8.88
C ASP A 56 -28.82 40.87 -9.60
N PRO A 57 -30.15 40.72 -9.37
CA PRO A 57 -30.97 39.60 -9.84
C PRO A 57 -31.41 39.72 -11.31
N GLY A 58 -30.48 39.99 -12.23
CA GLY A 58 -30.79 40.28 -13.64
C GLY A 58 -29.89 39.65 -14.71
N GLN A 59 -28.74 39.07 -14.39
CA GLN A 59 -27.84 38.46 -15.38
C GLN A 59 -27.79 36.93 -15.26
N VAL A 60 -28.63 36.24 -16.04
CA VAL A 60 -28.53 34.79 -16.24
C VAL A 60 -27.37 34.52 -17.21
N GLN A 61 -26.22 34.11 -16.68
CA GLN A 61 -25.07 33.71 -17.50
C GLN A 61 -25.43 32.43 -18.28
N ARG A 62 -25.70 32.54 -19.58
CA ARG A 62 -26.01 31.39 -20.45
C ARG A 62 -24.72 30.71 -20.89
N TYR A 63 -24.44 29.53 -20.32
CA TYR A 63 -23.32 28.67 -20.71
C TYR A 63 -23.46 28.12 -22.12
N SER A 64 -22.32 27.87 -22.77
CA SER A 64 -22.25 27.13 -24.03
C SER A 64 -22.61 25.65 -23.84
N GLU A 65 -23.07 24.99 -24.91
CA GLU A 65 -23.42 23.57 -24.87
C GLU A 65 -22.22 22.68 -24.47
N GLY A 66 -21.01 23.07 -24.88
CA GLY A 66 -19.77 22.37 -24.51
C GLY A 66 -19.48 22.39 -23.01
N GLU A 67 -19.71 23.53 -22.35
CA GLU A 67 -19.54 23.65 -20.89
C GLU A 67 -20.56 22.81 -20.12
N ARG A 68 -21.79 22.69 -20.63
CA ARG A 68 -22.84 21.84 -20.05
C ARG A 68 -22.50 20.36 -20.16
N VAL A 69 -22.03 19.91 -21.32
CA VAL A 69 -21.60 18.52 -21.53
C VAL A 69 -20.39 18.18 -20.66
N ALA A 70 -19.42 19.09 -20.55
CA ALA A 70 -18.27 18.92 -19.66
C ALA A 70 -18.70 18.84 -18.18
N PHE A 71 -19.64 19.70 -17.77
CA PHE A 71 -20.25 19.68 -16.43
C PHE A 71 -20.92 18.34 -16.12
N GLU A 72 -21.80 17.87 -17.02
CA GLU A 72 -22.54 16.62 -16.80
C GLU A 72 -21.60 15.42 -16.72
N LYS A 73 -20.57 15.38 -17.58
CA LYS A 73 -19.52 14.36 -17.54
C LYS A 73 -18.75 14.39 -16.22
N GLY A 74 -18.36 15.57 -15.73
CA GLY A 74 -17.66 15.74 -14.46
C GLY A 74 -18.50 15.34 -13.25
N TYR A 75 -19.78 15.71 -13.23
CA TYR A 75 -20.72 15.33 -12.17
C TYR A 75 -20.94 13.83 -12.11
N ARG A 76 -21.20 13.18 -13.27
CA ARG A 76 -21.37 11.71 -13.33
C ARG A 76 -20.12 10.98 -12.84
N ALA A 77 -18.93 11.45 -13.22
CA ALA A 77 -17.68 10.87 -12.73
C ALA A 77 -17.52 11.02 -11.21
N ALA A 78 -17.81 12.19 -10.65
CA ALA A 78 -17.72 12.41 -9.20
C ALA A 78 -18.70 11.54 -8.41
N VAL A 79 -19.93 11.37 -8.91
CA VAL A 79 -20.93 10.48 -8.31
C VAL A 79 -20.47 9.02 -8.37
N GLN A 80 -19.93 8.59 -9.51
CA GLN A 80 -19.37 7.24 -9.68
C GLN A 80 -18.21 6.99 -8.70
N ASP A 81 -17.29 7.94 -8.54
CA ASP A 81 -16.18 7.83 -7.59
C ASP A 81 -16.68 7.72 -6.14
N MET A 82 -17.76 8.44 -5.79
CA MET A 82 -18.38 8.32 -4.48
C MET A 82 -18.95 6.91 -4.26
N PHE A 83 -19.66 6.36 -5.25
CA PHE A 83 -20.20 4.99 -5.16
C PHE A 83 -19.10 3.94 -5.04
N VAL A 84 -18.01 4.10 -5.80
CA VAL A 84 -16.82 3.25 -5.72
C VAL A 84 -16.23 3.31 -4.31
N LEU A 85 -16.02 4.50 -3.76
CA LEU A 85 -15.43 4.67 -2.43
C LEU A 85 -16.32 4.09 -1.33
N VAL A 86 -17.63 4.34 -1.40
CA VAL A 86 -18.60 3.75 -0.45
C VAL A 86 -18.61 2.23 -0.58
N GLY A 87 -18.63 1.70 -1.80
CA GLY A 87 -18.58 0.25 -2.05
C GLY A 87 -17.31 -0.39 -1.50
N ALA A 88 -16.15 0.22 -1.75
CA ALA A 88 -14.86 -0.25 -1.21
C ALA A 88 -14.84 -0.19 0.32
N GLY A 89 -15.35 0.90 0.92
CA GLY A 89 -15.48 1.04 2.36
C GLY A 89 -16.38 -0.01 3.00
N LEU A 90 -17.56 -0.28 2.41
CA LEU A 90 -18.48 -1.32 2.85
C LEU A 90 -17.85 -2.72 2.74
N ALA A 91 -17.16 -3.02 1.63
CA ALA A 91 -16.47 -4.29 1.44
C ALA A 91 -15.34 -4.48 2.47
N GLY A 92 -14.54 -3.44 2.72
CA GLY A 92 -13.50 -3.44 3.74
C GLY A 92 -14.08 -3.66 5.14
N MET A 93 -15.15 -2.95 5.51
CA MET A 93 -15.84 -3.15 6.79
C MET A 93 -16.39 -4.57 6.93
N ALA A 94 -17.04 -5.11 5.90
CA ALA A 94 -17.54 -6.48 5.91
C ALA A 94 -16.40 -7.50 6.14
N PHE A 95 -15.26 -7.32 5.46
CA PHE A 95 -14.07 -8.15 5.66
C PHE A 95 -13.55 -8.07 7.10
N LEU A 96 -13.42 -6.87 7.66
CA LEU A 96 -12.96 -6.67 9.04
C LEU A 96 -13.94 -7.24 10.07
N ILE A 97 -15.26 -7.18 9.83
CA ILE A 97 -16.28 -7.79 10.70
C ILE A 97 -16.12 -9.31 10.73
N VAL A 98 -15.89 -9.94 9.58
CA VAL A 98 -15.63 -11.38 9.50
C VAL A 98 -14.35 -11.75 10.24
N CYS A 99 -13.28 -10.98 10.05
CA CYS A 99 -11.99 -11.23 10.71
C CYS A 99 -12.05 -11.03 12.23
N LEU A 100 -12.79 -10.00 12.68
CA LEU A 100 -12.96 -9.69 14.11
C LEU A 100 -13.79 -10.75 14.85
N SER A 101 -14.68 -11.46 14.16
CA SER A 101 -15.66 -12.36 14.78
C SER A 101 -15.22 -13.83 14.68
N PRO A 102 -14.77 -14.46 15.79
CA PRO A 102 -14.40 -15.88 15.81
C PRO A 102 -15.45 -16.81 15.22
N PRO A 103 -16.75 -16.71 15.56
CA PRO A 103 -17.77 -17.57 14.99
C PRO A 103 -17.88 -17.46 13.47
N LEU A 104 -17.63 -16.28 12.89
CA LEU A 104 -17.76 -16.06 11.45
C LEU A 104 -16.58 -16.68 10.70
N TYR A 105 -15.34 -16.32 11.05
CA TYR A 105 -14.18 -16.89 10.35
C TYR A 105 -14.00 -18.38 10.63
N GLN A 106 -14.43 -18.89 11.79
CA GLN A 106 -14.45 -20.34 12.06
C GLN A 106 -15.46 -21.07 11.16
N LYS A 107 -16.67 -20.52 10.95
CA LYS A 107 -17.62 -21.09 9.97
C LYS A 107 -17.08 -21.09 8.55
N VAL A 108 -16.35 -20.04 8.16
CA VAL A 108 -15.65 -19.99 6.87
C VAL A 108 -14.60 -21.09 6.81
N ARG A 109 -13.77 -21.23 7.85
CA ARG A 109 -12.74 -22.26 7.97
C ARG A 109 -13.33 -23.67 7.84
N GLU A 110 -14.37 -23.99 8.59
CA GLU A 110 -15.01 -25.31 8.60
C GLU A 110 -15.55 -25.72 7.22
N ARG A 111 -16.05 -24.75 6.44
CA ARG A 111 -16.58 -24.99 5.10
C ARG A 111 -15.49 -25.06 4.04
N VAL A 112 -14.54 -24.12 4.07
CA VAL A 112 -13.55 -23.94 3.00
C VAL A 112 -12.36 -24.88 3.19
N ARG A 113 -11.84 -25.02 4.42
CA ARG A 113 -10.60 -25.77 4.69
C ARG A 113 -10.65 -27.23 4.22
N PRO A 114 -11.71 -28.03 4.46
CA PRO A 114 -11.74 -29.43 4.00
C PRO A 114 -11.66 -29.55 2.48
N TRP A 115 -12.34 -28.65 1.76
CA TRP A 115 -12.26 -28.58 0.30
C TRP A 115 -10.84 -28.24 -0.15
N VAL A 116 -10.19 -27.25 0.45
CA VAL A 116 -8.81 -26.86 0.12
C VAL A 116 -7.84 -28.01 0.40
N VAL A 117 -7.94 -28.67 1.55
CA VAL A 117 -7.10 -29.84 1.90
C VAL A 117 -7.22 -30.92 0.82
N ARG A 118 -8.44 -31.23 0.38
CA ARG A 118 -8.65 -32.19 -0.71
C ARG A 118 -7.97 -31.73 -2.01
N GLN A 119 -8.06 -30.45 -2.36
CA GLN A 119 -7.40 -29.90 -3.56
C GLN A 119 -5.87 -29.93 -3.46
N VAL A 120 -5.30 -29.65 -2.29
CA VAL A 120 -3.86 -29.76 -2.03
C VAL A 120 -3.38 -31.20 -2.27
N GLU A 121 -4.11 -32.18 -1.74
CA GLU A 121 -3.80 -33.60 -1.94
C GLU A 121 -3.94 -34.04 -3.41
N LEU A 122 -4.98 -33.60 -4.10
CA LEU A 122 -5.18 -33.86 -5.53
C LEU A 122 -4.11 -33.18 -6.41
N GLY A 123 -3.61 -32.01 -5.99
CA GLY A 123 -2.54 -31.28 -6.66
C GLY A 123 -1.14 -31.84 -6.39
N ARG A 124 -0.97 -32.70 -5.37
CA ARG A 124 0.34 -33.24 -4.97
C ARG A 124 1.09 -33.95 -6.12
N PRO A 125 0.47 -34.82 -6.94
CA PRO A 125 1.18 -35.45 -8.06
C PRO A 125 1.74 -34.44 -9.07
N PHE A 126 1.06 -33.30 -9.27
CA PHE A 126 1.55 -32.22 -10.11
C PHE A 126 2.80 -31.56 -9.49
N VAL A 127 2.79 -31.29 -8.18
CA VAL A 127 3.98 -30.77 -7.46
C VAL A 127 5.16 -31.73 -7.63
N ILE A 128 4.95 -33.03 -7.43
CA ILE A 128 5.99 -34.06 -7.61
C ILE A 128 6.49 -34.10 -9.06
N ALA A 129 5.60 -33.97 -10.05
CA ALA A 129 5.98 -33.93 -11.46
C ALA A 129 6.85 -32.71 -11.78
N VAL A 130 6.50 -31.52 -11.28
CA VAL A 130 7.32 -30.30 -11.40
C VAL A 130 8.68 -30.51 -10.75
N GLN A 131 8.73 -31.18 -9.60
CA GLN A 131 9.98 -31.45 -8.88
C GLN A 131 10.91 -32.45 -9.57
N ARG A 132 10.48 -33.14 -10.63
CA ARG A 132 11.38 -33.95 -11.46
C ARG A 132 12.43 -33.12 -12.19
N PHE A 133 12.16 -31.83 -12.42
CA PHE A 133 13.08 -30.89 -13.03
C PHE A 133 14.00 -30.21 -12.00
N ARG A 134 14.12 -30.77 -10.80
CA ARG A 134 14.94 -30.18 -9.76
C ARG A 134 16.43 -30.21 -10.08
N HIS A 135 17.10 -29.09 -9.86
CA HIS A 135 18.53 -28.95 -10.05
C HIS A 135 19.07 -27.87 -9.10
N PRO A 136 20.22 -28.05 -8.43
CA PRO A 136 20.72 -27.11 -7.41
C PRO A 136 20.82 -25.64 -7.88
N ARG A 137 21.21 -25.41 -9.14
CA ARG A 137 21.26 -24.06 -9.72
C ARG A 137 19.86 -23.45 -9.89
N LEU A 138 18.89 -24.25 -10.32
CA LEU A 138 17.51 -23.81 -10.48
C LEU A 138 16.86 -23.57 -9.12
N ASP A 139 17.17 -24.36 -8.10
CA ASP A 139 16.75 -24.11 -6.72
C ASP A 139 17.20 -22.71 -6.28
N GLN A 140 18.50 -22.38 -6.45
CA GLN A 140 19.03 -21.06 -6.10
C GLN A 140 18.37 -19.91 -6.88
N ILE A 141 18.10 -20.10 -8.17
CA ILE A 141 17.41 -19.07 -8.98
C ILE A 141 16.01 -18.81 -8.44
N HIS A 142 15.22 -19.86 -8.13
CA HIS A 142 13.86 -19.68 -7.63
C HIS A 142 13.83 -19.13 -6.19
N LEU A 143 14.80 -19.50 -5.36
CA LEU A 143 14.98 -18.90 -4.03
C LEU A 143 15.32 -17.41 -4.12
N LEU A 144 16.28 -17.04 -4.97
CA LEU A 144 16.62 -15.64 -5.23
C LEU A 144 15.45 -14.86 -5.82
N ALA A 145 14.69 -15.46 -6.73
CA ALA A 145 13.50 -14.85 -7.31
C ALA A 145 12.42 -14.62 -6.25
N ALA A 146 12.22 -15.55 -5.30
CA ALA A 146 11.28 -15.37 -4.20
C ALA A 146 11.61 -14.15 -3.33
N ASN A 147 12.88 -13.77 -3.20
CA ASN A 147 13.27 -12.55 -2.48
C ASN A 147 12.68 -11.28 -3.11
N SER A 148 12.37 -11.25 -4.41
CA SER A 148 11.77 -10.08 -5.08
C SER A 148 10.34 -9.77 -4.66
N CYS A 149 9.70 -10.66 -3.90
CA CYS A 149 8.36 -10.49 -3.35
C CYS A 149 8.30 -10.85 -1.86
N GLY A 150 9.47 -10.96 -1.23
CA GLY A 150 9.66 -11.13 0.20
C GLY A 150 10.05 -9.83 0.90
N VAL A 151 10.17 -9.90 2.22
CA VAL A 151 10.50 -8.76 3.08
C VAL A 151 11.76 -7.99 2.64
N PRO A 152 12.88 -8.64 2.25
CA PRO A 152 14.10 -7.92 1.86
C PRO A 152 13.86 -6.95 0.70
N PHE A 153 13.10 -7.36 -0.31
CA PHE A 153 12.77 -6.51 -1.45
C PHE A 153 12.03 -5.25 -1.04
N TYR A 154 10.99 -5.36 -0.20
CA TYR A 154 10.19 -4.20 0.21
C TYR A 154 10.93 -3.24 1.13
N ILE A 155 11.81 -3.76 1.99
CA ILE A 155 12.69 -2.92 2.82
C ILE A 155 13.63 -2.08 1.96
N THR A 156 14.03 -2.57 0.78
CA THR A 156 14.91 -1.80 -0.13
C THR A 156 14.14 -0.96 -1.14
N MET A 157 13.07 -1.51 -1.74
CA MET A 157 12.39 -0.93 -2.88
C MET A 157 11.51 0.26 -2.48
N LEU A 158 10.77 0.18 -1.37
CA LEU A 158 9.89 1.26 -0.94
C LEU A 158 10.68 2.53 -0.57
N PRO A 159 11.76 2.48 0.25
CA PRO A 159 12.58 3.65 0.50
C PRO A 159 13.27 4.17 -0.74
N PHE A 160 13.73 3.27 -1.62
CA PHE A 160 14.36 3.66 -2.88
C PHE A 160 13.44 4.53 -3.72
N LEU A 161 12.15 4.17 -3.87
CA LEU A 161 11.18 4.99 -4.60
C LEU A 161 11.05 6.41 -4.03
N PHE A 162 10.96 6.55 -2.70
CA PHE A 162 10.95 7.86 -2.06
C PHE A 162 12.22 8.65 -2.38
N TRP A 163 13.39 8.04 -2.22
CA TRP A 163 14.66 8.72 -2.31
C TRP A 163 15.04 9.12 -3.74
N ILE A 164 14.55 8.41 -4.76
CA ILE A 164 14.72 8.81 -6.16
C ILE A 164 13.66 9.82 -6.64
N GLY A 165 12.70 10.21 -5.79
CA GLY A 165 11.66 11.19 -6.15
C GLY A 165 10.42 10.62 -6.84
N GLU A 166 10.21 9.30 -6.85
CA GLU A 166 8.94 8.69 -7.27
C GLU A 166 7.92 8.73 -6.12
N LEU A 167 7.63 9.91 -5.59
CA LEU A 167 6.95 10.10 -4.31
C LEU A 167 5.51 9.57 -4.30
N GLN A 168 4.75 9.84 -5.36
CA GLN A 168 3.37 9.35 -5.49
C GLN A 168 3.34 7.83 -5.62
N LEU A 169 4.18 7.26 -6.49
CA LEU A 169 4.31 5.80 -6.62
C LEU A 169 4.75 5.16 -5.30
N ALA A 170 5.67 5.78 -4.56
CA ALA A 170 6.15 5.29 -3.27
C ALA A 170 5.03 5.22 -2.24
N ARG A 171 4.20 6.27 -2.13
CA ARG A 171 3.02 6.28 -1.25
C ARG A 171 2.01 5.21 -1.66
N HIS A 172 1.62 5.20 -2.94
CA HIS A 172 0.66 4.23 -3.46
C HIS A 172 1.14 2.78 -3.25
N THR A 173 2.40 2.49 -3.56
CA THR A 173 2.95 1.14 -3.41
C THR A 173 3.04 0.75 -1.93
N THR A 174 3.35 1.69 -1.03
CA THR A 174 3.41 1.44 0.42
C THR A 174 2.04 1.11 1.00
N SER A 175 1.01 1.92 0.72
CA SER A 175 -0.35 1.67 1.20
C SER A 175 -0.96 0.42 0.56
N PHE A 176 -0.69 0.18 -0.73
CA PHE A 176 -1.17 -1.02 -1.40
C PHE A 176 -0.52 -2.28 -0.84
N MET A 177 0.80 -2.25 -0.63
CA MET A 177 1.54 -3.34 -0.01
C MET A 177 1.01 -3.68 1.39
N ALA A 178 0.74 -2.67 2.22
CA ALA A 178 0.14 -2.90 3.53
C ALA A 178 -1.24 -3.55 3.44
N THR A 179 -2.05 -3.14 2.45
CA THR A 179 -3.39 -3.71 2.20
C THR A 179 -3.32 -5.17 1.78
N ILE A 180 -2.48 -5.50 0.78
CA ILE A 180 -2.41 -6.88 0.25
C ILE A 180 -1.78 -7.85 1.24
N ILE A 181 -0.79 -7.42 2.04
CA ILE A 181 -0.22 -8.25 3.11
C ILE A 181 -1.25 -8.50 4.20
N TYR A 182 -1.94 -7.46 4.67
CA TYR A 182 -2.96 -7.61 5.71
C TYR A 182 -4.04 -8.60 5.27
N ILE A 183 -4.65 -8.37 4.10
CA ILE A 183 -5.74 -9.21 3.58
C ILE A 183 -5.24 -10.63 3.30
N GLY A 184 -4.10 -10.79 2.61
CA GLY A 184 -3.55 -12.10 2.27
C GLY A 184 -3.24 -12.95 3.50
N ASN A 185 -2.60 -12.34 4.51
CA ASN A 185 -2.25 -13.04 5.75
C ASN A 185 -3.47 -13.28 6.65
N ALA A 186 -4.42 -12.35 6.71
CA ALA A 186 -5.68 -12.57 7.43
C ALA A 186 -6.48 -13.73 6.81
N ILE A 187 -6.55 -13.83 5.47
CA ILE A 187 -7.20 -14.97 4.80
C ILE A 187 -6.45 -16.28 5.12
N LYS A 188 -5.12 -16.28 5.10
CA LYS A 188 -4.29 -17.44 5.49
C LYS A 188 -4.65 -17.95 6.88
N ASP A 189 -4.65 -17.08 7.87
CA ASP A 189 -4.92 -17.47 9.24
C ASP A 189 -6.42 -17.80 9.45
N ALA A 190 -7.34 -17.09 8.80
CA ALA A 190 -8.76 -17.40 8.83
C ALA A 190 -9.04 -18.83 8.30
N ILE A 191 -8.49 -19.20 7.14
CA ILE A 191 -8.73 -20.54 6.54
C ILE A 191 -7.84 -21.62 7.17
N SER A 192 -6.61 -21.29 7.56
CA SER A 192 -5.63 -22.21 8.14
C SER A 192 -5.41 -23.49 7.29
N ALA A 193 -5.33 -23.33 5.97
CA ALA A 193 -5.11 -24.45 5.05
C ALA A 193 -3.64 -24.91 5.08
N PRO A 194 -3.37 -26.23 5.18
CA PRO A 194 -2.01 -26.73 5.22
C PRO A 194 -1.30 -26.57 3.87
N ARG A 195 0.04 -26.54 3.92
CA ARG A 195 0.91 -26.64 2.73
C ARG A 195 0.91 -28.09 2.18
N PRO A 196 1.48 -28.31 0.97
CA PRO A 196 1.70 -29.67 0.47
C PRO A 196 2.42 -30.55 1.49
N ASP A 197 1.97 -31.80 1.65
CA ASP A 197 2.54 -32.73 2.60
C ASP A 197 3.96 -33.18 2.17
N TRP A 198 4.98 -32.64 2.85
CA TRP A 198 6.38 -32.95 2.58
C TRP A 198 6.77 -34.38 2.95
N SER A 199 6.00 -35.06 3.80
CA SER A 199 6.26 -36.47 4.14
C SER A 199 5.85 -37.43 3.02
N LYS A 200 5.02 -36.98 2.07
CA LYS A 200 4.47 -37.79 0.98
C LYS A 200 5.13 -37.50 -0.37
N GLY A 201 6.46 -37.39 -0.37
CA GLY A 201 7.26 -37.30 -1.59
C GLY A 201 7.45 -35.89 -2.18
N VAL A 202 6.93 -34.84 -1.54
CA VAL A 202 7.24 -33.45 -1.90
C VAL A 202 8.49 -33.01 -1.14
N SER A 203 9.53 -32.57 -1.86
CA SER A 203 10.75 -32.06 -1.22
C SER A 203 10.65 -30.55 -1.04
N LEU A 204 10.66 -30.09 0.21
CA LEU A 204 10.76 -28.66 0.52
C LEU A 204 12.19 -28.17 0.30
N VAL A 205 12.35 -27.12 -0.51
CA VAL A 205 13.61 -26.40 -0.67
C VAL A 205 13.60 -25.19 0.25
N ARG A 206 14.52 -25.16 1.21
CA ARG A 206 14.70 -24.04 2.12
C ARG A 206 15.86 -23.16 1.69
N ASP A 207 15.76 -21.87 1.97
CA ASP A 207 16.93 -21.00 1.95
C ASP A 207 17.94 -21.51 3.00
N GLY A 208 19.16 -21.79 2.55
CA GLY A 208 20.26 -22.30 3.38
C GLY A 208 20.82 -21.29 4.40
N ALA A 209 20.09 -20.24 4.73
CA ALA A 209 20.40 -19.39 5.88
C ALA A 209 20.24 -20.27 7.15
N GLY A 210 21.36 -20.84 7.59
CA GLY A 210 21.44 -21.89 8.60
C GLY A 210 21.04 -21.51 10.03
N ASP A 211 20.25 -20.45 10.22
CA ASP A 211 19.73 -20.01 11.53
C ASP A 211 18.21 -20.23 11.68
N GLY A 212 17.52 -20.70 10.62
CA GLY A 212 16.05 -20.81 10.63
C GLY A 212 15.32 -19.47 10.42
N SER A 213 15.97 -18.47 9.83
CA SER A 213 15.41 -17.13 9.62
C SER A 213 14.24 -17.07 8.63
N SER A 214 14.17 -17.98 7.66
CA SER A 214 13.04 -18.02 6.72
C SER A 214 11.86 -18.73 7.39
N THR A 215 11.06 -17.99 8.16
CA THR A 215 9.84 -18.53 8.80
C THR A 215 8.67 -18.71 7.83
N ASP A 216 8.88 -18.47 6.54
CA ASP A 216 7.83 -18.51 5.53
C ASP A 216 7.24 -19.91 5.36
N ASP A 217 8.01 -20.97 5.58
CA ASP A 217 7.52 -22.36 5.53
C ASP A 217 6.57 -22.69 6.70
N MET A 218 6.62 -21.90 7.78
CA MET A 218 5.72 -22.00 8.94
C MET A 218 4.34 -21.36 8.69
N GLU A 219 4.17 -20.62 7.59
CA GLU A 219 2.88 -20.03 7.23
C GLU A 219 1.94 -21.03 6.55
N TYR A 220 0.64 -20.75 6.59
CA TYR A 220 -0.36 -21.50 5.84
C TYR A 220 -0.19 -21.37 4.32
N GLY A 221 -0.66 -22.38 3.59
CA GLY A 221 -0.49 -22.49 2.14
C GLY A 221 -1.40 -21.54 1.34
N LEU A 222 -2.68 -21.45 1.73
CA LEU A 222 -3.70 -20.73 0.98
C LEU A 222 -3.99 -19.34 1.59
N PRO A 223 -4.00 -18.25 0.81
CA PRO A 223 -3.48 -18.12 -0.56
C PRO A 223 -1.97 -17.94 -0.61
N SER A 224 -1.38 -18.13 -1.79
CA SER A 224 0.02 -17.77 -2.03
C SER A 224 0.22 -16.25 -1.96
N THR A 225 0.80 -15.76 -0.87
CA THR A 225 1.13 -14.33 -0.69
C THR A 225 2.20 -13.87 -1.65
N HIS A 226 3.16 -14.72 -2.03
CA HIS A 226 4.16 -14.37 -3.06
C HIS A 226 3.51 -14.13 -4.42
N THR A 227 2.47 -14.91 -4.76
CA THR A 227 1.67 -14.71 -5.96
C THR A 227 0.93 -13.37 -5.91
N ILE A 228 0.25 -13.09 -4.78
CA ILE A 228 -0.47 -11.82 -4.58
C ILE A 228 0.49 -10.63 -4.68
N ASN A 229 1.55 -10.65 -3.89
CA ASN A 229 2.56 -9.60 -3.81
C ASN A 229 3.19 -9.29 -5.16
N THR A 230 3.59 -10.31 -5.91
CA THR A 230 4.24 -10.13 -7.21
C THR A 230 3.27 -9.53 -8.23
N LEU A 231 2.07 -10.11 -8.37
CA LEU A 231 1.11 -9.62 -9.35
C LEU A 231 0.64 -8.21 -9.00
N CYS A 232 0.22 -7.97 -7.76
CA CYS A 232 -0.29 -6.67 -7.35
C CYS A 232 0.76 -5.56 -7.52
N ILE A 233 1.97 -5.72 -6.97
CA ILE A 233 2.95 -4.64 -6.96
C ILE A 233 3.51 -4.36 -8.36
N TRP A 234 3.92 -5.40 -9.10
CA TRP A 234 4.51 -5.17 -10.42
C TRP A 234 3.48 -4.72 -11.45
N SER A 235 2.25 -5.27 -11.44
CA SER A 235 1.20 -4.81 -12.34
C SER A 235 0.68 -3.41 -11.95
N TYR A 236 0.73 -3.05 -10.66
CA TYR A 236 0.41 -1.68 -10.24
C TYR A 236 1.45 -0.67 -10.70
N ILE A 237 2.75 -0.98 -10.62
CA ILE A 237 3.81 -0.12 -11.16
C ILE A 237 3.62 0.08 -12.67
N LEU A 238 3.33 -1.00 -13.41
CA LEU A 238 3.02 -0.91 -14.84
C LEU A 238 1.78 -0.03 -15.09
N TYR A 239 0.71 -0.22 -14.33
CA TYR A 239 -0.49 0.61 -14.39
C TYR A 239 -0.15 2.08 -14.17
N PHE A 240 0.61 2.41 -13.12
CA PHE A 240 0.99 3.77 -12.76
C PHE A 240 1.73 4.49 -13.90
N TYR A 241 2.69 3.83 -14.54
CA TYR A 241 3.39 4.43 -15.68
C TYR A 241 2.53 4.48 -16.95
N SER A 242 1.64 3.51 -17.15
CA SER A 242 0.72 3.48 -18.29
C SER A 242 -0.42 4.49 -18.18
N SER A 243 -0.84 4.86 -16.97
CA SER A 243 -1.80 5.93 -16.72
C SER A 243 -1.17 7.32 -16.76
N SER A 244 0.13 7.41 -16.46
CA SER A 244 0.88 8.68 -16.47
C SER A 244 1.41 9.09 -17.84
N THR A 245 1.38 8.22 -18.86
CA THR A 245 1.82 8.59 -20.22
C THR A 245 0.86 9.59 -20.86
N SER A 246 1.38 10.80 -21.15
CA SER A 246 0.70 11.90 -21.84
C SER A 246 0.40 11.59 -23.30
N PHE A 247 -0.57 10.71 -23.57
CA PHE A 247 -1.19 10.66 -24.91
C PHE A 247 -2.37 11.64 -25.04
N GLY A 248 -2.82 12.24 -23.93
CA GLY A 248 -3.73 13.41 -23.92
C GLY A 248 -5.11 13.16 -24.55
N ASP A 249 -5.42 11.93 -24.96
CA ASP A 249 -6.58 11.56 -25.77
C ASP A 249 -7.73 10.97 -24.94
N GLY A 250 -7.55 10.85 -23.62
CA GLY A 250 -8.55 10.26 -22.71
C GLY A 250 -8.81 8.77 -22.96
N MET A 251 -7.90 8.09 -23.67
CA MET A 251 -8.06 6.69 -24.04
C MET A 251 -7.71 5.73 -22.89
N SER A 252 -8.26 4.52 -22.91
CA SER A 252 -8.05 3.54 -21.83
C SER A 252 -6.58 3.12 -21.68
N VAL A 253 -6.18 2.77 -20.46
CA VAL A 253 -4.80 2.33 -20.12
C VAL A 253 -4.29 1.22 -21.03
N TYR A 254 -5.17 0.32 -21.48
CA TYR A 254 -4.83 -0.76 -22.41
C TYR A 254 -4.27 -0.24 -23.75
N TRP A 255 -4.81 0.86 -24.26
CA TRP A 255 -4.34 1.48 -25.49
C TRP A 255 -2.99 2.17 -25.31
N ASN A 256 -2.71 2.75 -24.14
CA ASN A 256 -1.40 3.32 -23.84
C ASN A 256 -0.30 2.24 -23.83
N ILE A 257 -0.61 1.08 -23.26
CA ILE A 257 0.31 -0.08 -23.25
C ILE A 257 0.59 -0.54 -24.68
N ALA A 258 -0.45 -0.68 -25.51
CA ALA A 258 -0.30 -1.17 -26.88
C ALA A 258 0.48 -0.20 -27.80
N ARG A 259 0.33 1.11 -27.60
CA ARG A 259 0.96 2.13 -28.45
C ARG A 259 2.42 2.40 -28.12
N SER A 260 2.83 2.18 -26.87
CA SER A 260 4.21 2.37 -26.44
C SER A 260 4.98 1.04 -26.49
N PRO A 261 5.96 0.87 -27.40
CA PRO A 261 6.75 -0.36 -27.48
C PRO A 261 7.42 -0.72 -26.14
N TRP A 262 7.83 0.29 -25.39
CA TRP A 262 8.40 0.13 -24.05
C TRP A 262 7.39 -0.41 -23.04
N LEU A 263 6.17 0.14 -22.98
CA LEU A 263 5.14 -0.36 -22.06
C LEU A 263 4.67 -1.77 -22.44
N CYS A 264 4.56 -2.06 -23.73
CA CYS A 264 4.24 -3.41 -24.23
C CYS A 264 5.32 -4.43 -23.81
N MET A 265 6.60 -4.07 -23.94
CA MET A 265 7.71 -4.89 -23.46
C MET A 265 7.65 -5.11 -21.94
N LEU A 266 7.42 -4.05 -21.16
CA LEU A 266 7.28 -4.15 -19.71
C LEU A 266 6.08 -5.02 -19.29
N PHE A 267 4.97 -4.96 -20.02
CA PHE A 267 3.82 -5.83 -19.80
C PHE A 267 4.18 -7.31 -20.04
N GLY A 268 4.86 -7.61 -21.15
CA GLY A 268 5.36 -8.96 -21.43
C GLY A 268 6.30 -9.48 -20.33
N LEU A 269 7.27 -8.65 -19.92
CA LEU A 269 8.19 -8.99 -18.83
C LEU A 269 7.47 -9.18 -17.49
N ASN A 270 6.46 -8.36 -17.20
CA ASN A 270 5.64 -8.50 -16.00
C ASN A 270 4.91 -9.84 -15.98
N ILE A 271 4.29 -10.26 -17.08
CA ILE A 271 3.62 -11.56 -17.18
C ILE A 271 4.64 -12.69 -16.99
N ILE A 272 5.77 -12.65 -17.70
CA ILE A 272 6.82 -13.67 -17.59
C ILE A 272 7.30 -13.76 -16.13
N TRP A 273 7.54 -12.62 -15.47
CA TRP A 273 7.99 -12.59 -14.08
C TRP A 273 6.96 -13.15 -13.11
N CYS A 274 5.68 -12.79 -13.27
CA CYS A 274 4.60 -13.32 -12.43
C CYS A 274 4.46 -14.83 -12.58
N LEU A 275 4.48 -15.35 -13.82
CA LEU A 275 4.45 -16.79 -14.09
C LEU A 275 5.68 -17.49 -13.53
N PHE A 276 6.86 -16.88 -13.63
CA PHE A 276 8.10 -17.41 -13.10
C PHE A 276 8.06 -17.57 -11.58
N ILE A 277 7.57 -16.56 -10.85
CA ILE A 277 7.38 -16.64 -9.40
C ILE A 277 6.35 -17.71 -9.03
N MET A 278 5.18 -17.72 -9.69
CA MET A 278 4.13 -18.71 -9.45
C MET A 278 4.65 -20.14 -9.64
N TRP A 279 5.39 -20.38 -10.72
CA TRP A 279 6.06 -21.65 -10.99
C TRP A 279 7.08 -21.99 -9.89
N GLY A 280 7.92 -21.03 -9.51
CA GLY A 280 8.92 -21.19 -8.46
C GLY A 280 8.33 -21.62 -7.12
N ARG A 281 7.15 -21.09 -6.74
CA ARG A 281 6.48 -21.48 -5.48
C ARG A 281 6.02 -22.94 -5.46
N VAL A 282 5.62 -23.48 -6.61
CA VAL A 282 5.28 -24.90 -6.76
C VAL A 282 6.56 -25.74 -6.80
N TYR A 283 7.56 -25.30 -7.58
CA TYR A 283 8.85 -25.97 -7.73
C TYR A 283 9.58 -26.18 -6.39
N LEU A 284 9.63 -25.15 -5.55
CA LEU A 284 10.25 -25.19 -4.23
C LEU A 284 9.48 -26.05 -3.20
N GLY A 285 8.31 -26.60 -3.57
CA GLY A 285 7.46 -27.41 -2.68
C GLY A 285 6.73 -26.58 -1.61
N MET A 286 6.65 -25.26 -1.80
CA MET A 286 6.03 -24.34 -0.85
C MET A 286 4.51 -24.28 -0.99
N HIS A 287 4.00 -24.32 -2.23
CA HIS A 287 2.59 -24.14 -2.52
C HIS A 287 2.06 -25.20 -3.49
N SER A 288 0.78 -25.54 -3.34
CA SER A 288 0.02 -26.36 -4.28
C SER A 288 -0.61 -25.50 -5.39
N PRO A 289 -1.09 -26.09 -6.49
CA PRO A 289 -1.78 -25.34 -7.55
C PRO A 289 -2.99 -24.53 -7.07
N VAL A 290 -3.77 -25.05 -6.12
CA VAL A 290 -4.93 -24.32 -5.57
C VAL A 290 -4.51 -23.05 -4.84
N ASP A 291 -3.34 -23.06 -4.18
CA ASP A 291 -2.79 -21.89 -3.49
C ASP A 291 -2.41 -20.77 -4.47
N ILE A 292 -1.87 -21.15 -5.64
CA ILE A 292 -1.50 -20.24 -6.72
C ILE A 292 -2.74 -19.65 -7.38
N VAL A 293 -3.73 -20.49 -7.72
CA VAL A 293 -4.97 -20.04 -8.37
C VAL A 293 -5.75 -19.09 -7.45
N ALA A 294 -5.91 -19.43 -6.17
CA ALA A 294 -6.58 -18.54 -5.22
C ALA A 294 -5.79 -17.23 -5.03
N GLY A 295 -4.46 -17.31 -4.95
CA GLY A 295 -3.61 -16.12 -4.89
C GLY A 295 -3.80 -15.21 -6.12
N LEU A 296 -3.85 -15.78 -7.32
CA LEU A 296 -4.11 -15.06 -8.57
C LEU A 296 -5.47 -14.35 -8.55
N LEU A 297 -6.54 -15.06 -8.17
CA LEU A 297 -7.90 -14.50 -8.12
C LEU A 297 -8.01 -13.34 -7.11
N ILE A 298 -7.44 -13.52 -5.92
CA ILE A 298 -7.40 -12.47 -4.89
C ILE A 298 -6.58 -11.28 -5.37
N ALA A 299 -5.44 -11.52 -6.02
CA ALA A 299 -4.57 -10.45 -6.51
C ALA A 299 -5.26 -9.60 -7.59
N ILE A 300 -5.95 -10.22 -8.54
CA ILE A 300 -6.73 -9.51 -9.57
C ILE A 300 -7.81 -8.64 -8.93
N LEU A 301 -8.54 -9.18 -7.97
CA LEU A 301 -9.59 -8.44 -7.27
C LEU A 301 -9.02 -7.25 -6.49
N LEU A 302 -7.94 -7.45 -5.74
CA LEU A 302 -7.30 -6.41 -4.95
C LEU A 302 -6.66 -5.33 -5.82
N LEU A 303 -5.99 -5.70 -6.91
CA LEU A 303 -5.43 -4.75 -7.88
C LEU A 303 -6.54 -3.91 -8.51
N HIS A 304 -7.61 -4.55 -8.97
CA HIS A 304 -8.75 -3.85 -9.55
C HIS A 304 -9.35 -2.86 -8.55
N ALA A 305 -9.64 -3.30 -7.32
CA ALA A 305 -10.21 -2.44 -6.30
C ALA A 305 -9.28 -1.27 -5.93
N TYR A 306 -7.98 -1.53 -5.76
CA TYR A 306 -7.02 -0.50 -5.35
C TYR A 306 -6.84 0.58 -6.41
N VAL A 307 -6.76 0.21 -7.69
CA VAL A 307 -6.68 1.16 -8.83
C VAL A 307 -7.88 2.11 -8.89
N GLN A 308 -9.03 1.76 -8.31
CA GLN A 308 -10.18 2.66 -8.27
C GLN A 308 -10.13 3.68 -7.11
N VAL A 309 -9.28 3.46 -6.11
CA VAL A 309 -9.23 4.28 -4.89
C VAL A 309 -7.85 4.88 -4.60
N ASP A 310 -6.84 4.60 -5.43
CA ASP A 310 -5.45 5.02 -5.18
C ASP A 310 -5.30 6.53 -5.10
N ASP A 311 -5.94 7.30 -5.99
CA ASP A 311 -5.97 8.77 -5.94
C ASP A 311 -6.61 9.30 -4.66
N PHE A 312 -7.65 8.63 -4.15
CA PHE A 312 -8.27 9.00 -2.87
C PHE A 312 -7.33 8.72 -1.70
N VAL A 313 -6.66 7.56 -1.71
CA VAL A 313 -5.66 7.19 -0.69
C VAL A 313 -4.51 8.19 -0.69
N ASP A 314 -4.01 8.60 -1.85
CA ASP A 314 -2.93 9.60 -1.95
C ASP A 314 -3.36 10.98 -1.46
N ALA A 315 -4.56 11.42 -1.85
CA ALA A 315 -5.14 12.66 -1.38
C ALA A 315 -5.35 12.66 0.15
N TRP A 316 -5.72 11.50 0.72
CA TRP A 316 -5.79 11.32 2.17
C TRP A 316 -4.41 11.41 2.83
N MET A 317 -3.40 10.71 2.27
CA MET A 317 -2.03 10.70 2.80
C MET A 317 -1.34 12.07 2.74
N THR A 318 -1.67 12.88 1.72
CA THR A 318 -1.11 14.23 1.51
C THR A 318 -1.99 15.36 2.05
N SER A 319 -3.10 15.02 2.70
CA SER A 319 -4.02 15.98 3.29
C SER A 319 -3.37 16.75 4.44
N ALA A 320 -3.52 18.07 4.45
CA ALA A 320 -3.02 18.94 5.53
C ALA A 320 -3.90 18.92 6.80
N THR A 321 -4.91 18.05 6.87
CA THR A 321 -5.81 17.96 8.03
C THR A 321 -5.07 17.47 9.27
N VAL A 322 -5.14 18.21 10.38
CA VAL A 322 -4.41 17.93 11.63
C VAL A 322 -4.62 16.52 12.20
N TRP A 323 -5.81 15.95 12.00
CA TRP A 323 -6.18 14.68 12.62
C TRP A 323 -5.77 13.42 11.83
N VAL A 324 -5.17 13.58 10.65
CA VAL A 324 -4.82 12.47 9.75
C VAL A 324 -3.93 11.41 10.42
N PRO A 325 -2.82 11.76 11.11
CA PRO A 325 -2.01 10.77 11.84
C PRO A 325 -2.78 10.05 12.95
N MET A 326 -3.67 10.76 13.66
CA MET A 326 -4.49 10.16 14.72
C MET A 326 -5.48 9.15 14.15
N TYR A 327 -6.16 9.48 13.06
CA TYR A 327 -7.05 8.54 12.37
C TYR A 327 -6.29 7.33 11.84
N GLN A 328 -5.11 7.53 11.27
CA GLN A 328 -4.27 6.43 10.80
C GLN A 328 -3.78 5.54 11.95
N PHE A 329 -3.43 6.13 13.10
CA PHE A 329 -3.05 5.37 14.28
C PHE A 329 -4.22 4.54 14.82
N ALA A 330 -5.41 5.14 14.95
CA ALA A 330 -6.61 4.43 15.36
C ALA A 330 -6.95 3.29 14.38
N PHE A 331 -6.82 3.53 13.07
CA PHE A 331 -7.01 2.51 12.05
C PHE A 331 -5.97 1.38 12.15
N ALA A 332 -4.70 1.70 12.39
CA ALA A 332 -3.65 0.72 12.61
C ALA A 332 -3.92 -0.20 13.81
N VAL A 333 -4.39 0.38 14.92
CA VAL A 333 -4.80 -0.37 16.12
C VAL A 333 -6.02 -1.26 15.81
N LEU A 334 -7.02 -0.73 15.09
CA LEU A 334 -8.19 -1.48 14.66
C LEU A 334 -7.79 -2.69 13.79
N LEU A 335 -6.88 -2.52 12.83
CA LEU A 335 -6.36 -3.62 12.02
C LEU A 335 -5.64 -4.67 12.88
N CYS A 336 -4.80 -4.25 13.83
CA CYS A 336 -4.12 -5.19 14.72
C CYS A 336 -5.10 -5.97 15.62
N TRP A 337 -6.22 -5.37 16.00
CA TRP A 337 -7.27 -6.00 16.80
C TRP A 337 -8.12 -6.96 15.95
N THR A 338 -8.59 -6.51 14.79
CA THR A 338 -9.52 -7.27 13.94
C THR A 338 -8.89 -8.47 13.24
N TYR A 339 -7.58 -8.72 13.40
CA TYR A 339 -6.87 -9.79 12.75
C TYR A 339 -7.31 -11.19 13.24
N PRO A 340 -7.59 -12.16 12.35
CA PRO A 340 -8.11 -13.47 12.73
C PRO A 340 -7.03 -14.39 13.32
N GLN A 341 -7.43 -15.28 14.24
CA GLN A 341 -6.49 -16.24 14.86
C GLN A 341 -6.43 -17.57 14.09
N GLY A 342 -5.23 -17.95 13.64
CA GLY A 342 -4.95 -19.24 13.00
C GLY A 342 -5.07 -20.45 13.96
N LEU A 343 -5.09 -21.66 13.40
CA LEU A 343 -5.05 -22.91 14.19
C LEU A 343 -3.70 -23.13 14.92
N GLN A 344 -2.64 -22.56 14.37
CA GLN A 344 -1.26 -22.66 14.84
C GLN A 344 -0.67 -21.25 14.82
N LYS A 345 0.34 -21.01 15.66
CA LYS A 345 1.05 -19.74 15.70
C LYS A 345 1.94 -19.62 14.45
N THR A 346 1.64 -18.64 13.60
CA THR A 346 2.37 -18.33 12.36
C THR A 346 3.05 -16.95 12.47
N PRO A 347 4.10 -16.66 11.68
CA PRO A 347 4.66 -15.31 11.59
C PRO A 347 3.76 -14.32 10.83
N SER A 348 2.68 -14.78 10.19
CA SER A 348 1.84 -13.98 9.28
C SER A 348 1.22 -12.74 9.94
N TYR A 349 0.79 -12.86 11.21
CA TYR A 349 0.36 -11.71 12.00
C TYR A 349 1.44 -10.64 12.14
N ASN A 350 2.69 -11.05 12.39
CA ASN A 350 3.79 -10.10 12.56
C ASN A 350 4.05 -9.32 11.28
N TYR A 351 3.99 -9.97 10.11
CA TYR A 351 4.11 -9.29 8.83
C TYR A 351 3.00 -8.25 8.62
N ALA A 352 1.76 -8.58 8.99
CA ALA A 352 0.67 -7.61 8.96
C ALA A 352 0.96 -6.41 9.88
N VAL A 353 1.38 -6.64 11.12
CA VAL A 353 1.74 -5.57 12.07
C VAL A 353 2.89 -4.70 11.55
N TYR A 354 3.94 -5.29 10.98
CA TYR A 354 5.06 -4.54 10.40
C TYR A 354 4.59 -3.62 9.27
N CYS A 355 3.81 -4.14 8.31
CA CYS A 355 3.34 -3.36 7.18
C CYS A 355 2.32 -2.28 7.58
N THR A 356 1.45 -2.56 8.54
CA THR A 356 0.56 -1.54 9.13
C THR A 356 1.36 -0.42 9.80
N GLY A 357 2.43 -0.77 10.54
CA GLY A 357 3.36 0.19 11.12
C GLY A 357 4.06 1.04 10.06
N VAL A 358 4.57 0.40 9.01
CA VAL A 358 5.20 1.09 7.87
C VAL A 358 4.24 2.14 7.27
N CYS A 359 2.99 1.78 7.01
CA CYS A 359 2.00 2.71 6.46
C CYS A 359 1.71 3.88 7.41
N LEU A 360 1.58 3.63 8.71
CA LEU A 360 1.42 4.66 9.75
C LEU A 360 2.59 5.66 9.75
N GLY A 361 3.83 5.17 9.71
CA GLY A 361 5.01 6.04 9.73
C GLY A 361 5.20 6.88 8.46
N VAL A 362 4.95 6.29 7.28
CA VAL A 362 4.96 7.05 6.01
C VAL A 362 3.92 8.14 6.03
N LEU A 363 2.66 7.83 6.37
CA LEU A 363 1.59 8.82 6.42
C LEU A 363 1.91 9.94 7.43
N THR A 364 2.43 9.58 8.60
CA THR A 364 2.80 10.57 9.64
C THR A 364 3.92 11.50 9.15
N GLY A 365 4.97 10.96 8.51
CA GLY A 365 6.07 11.79 8.03
C GLY A 365 5.72 12.63 6.79
N VAL A 366 4.90 12.09 5.88
CA VAL A 366 4.34 12.87 4.74
C VAL A 366 3.49 14.04 5.26
N TRP A 367 2.66 13.79 6.27
CA TRP A 367 1.82 14.82 6.90
C TRP A 367 2.66 15.88 7.63
N ARG A 368 3.76 15.50 8.30
CA ARG A 368 4.67 16.44 9.00
C ARG A 368 5.50 17.28 8.05
N CYS A 369 5.89 16.74 6.90
CA CYS A 369 6.77 17.40 5.95
C CYS A 369 6.17 17.44 4.53
N PRO A 370 5.01 18.08 4.33
CA PRO A 370 4.35 18.12 3.03
C PRO A 370 5.21 18.77 1.94
N GLN A 371 6.13 19.68 2.31
CA GLN A 371 7.07 20.33 1.40
C GLN A 371 8.03 19.36 0.68
N TYR A 372 8.25 18.17 1.25
CA TYR A 372 9.09 17.13 0.64
C TYR A 372 8.32 16.14 -0.21
N HIS A 373 7.00 16.09 -0.03
CA HIS A 373 6.14 15.03 -0.57
C HIS A 373 5.06 15.51 -1.54
N ASN A 374 5.07 16.81 -1.87
CA ASN A 374 4.17 17.39 -2.86
C ASN A 374 4.67 17.18 -4.30
N ALA A 375 3.83 17.53 -5.27
CA ALA A 375 4.15 17.35 -6.70
C ALA A 375 5.34 18.21 -7.15
N GLU A 376 5.51 19.41 -6.58
CA GLU A 376 6.64 20.29 -6.89
C GLU A 376 7.96 19.68 -6.41
N ALA A 377 7.99 19.07 -5.23
CA ALA A 377 9.15 18.37 -4.71
C ALA A 377 9.52 17.18 -5.58
N ALA A 378 8.53 16.38 -6.01
CA ALA A 378 8.74 15.29 -6.94
C ALA A 378 9.40 15.79 -8.25
N GLU A 379 8.90 16.90 -8.80
CA GLU A 379 9.45 17.48 -10.03
C GLU A 379 10.87 18.01 -9.84
N ARG A 380 11.13 18.74 -8.74
CA ARG A 380 12.50 19.20 -8.40
C ARG A 380 13.47 18.03 -8.32
N LEU A 381 13.07 16.93 -7.67
CA LEU A 381 13.91 15.72 -7.57
C LEU A 381 14.12 15.04 -8.93
N ARG A 382 13.10 14.99 -9.79
CA ARG A 382 13.21 14.45 -11.15
C ARG A 382 14.16 15.25 -12.02
N ILE A 383 14.15 16.58 -11.90
CA ILE A 383 15.09 17.46 -12.60
C ILE A 383 16.52 17.22 -12.09
N VAL A 384 16.73 17.19 -10.78
CA VAL A 384 18.06 17.00 -10.17
C VAL A 384 18.65 15.62 -10.46
N ARG A 385 17.85 14.55 -10.36
CA ARG A 385 18.34 13.18 -10.61
C ARG A 385 18.66 12.92 -12.09
N GLY A 386 18.06 13.69 -13.01
CA GLY A 386 18.21 13.51 -14.44
C GLY A 386 17.60 12.22 -15.00
N SER A 387 18.09 11.79 -16.17
CA SER A 387 17.62 10.56 -16.82
C SER A 387 18.00 9.32 -16.01
N ILE A 388 17.07 8.37 -15.86
CA ILE A 388 17.26 7.09 -15.17
C ILE A 388 18.38 6.25 -15.83
N THR A 389 18.65 6.46 -17.12
CA THR A 389 19.72 5.75 -17.86
C THR A 389 21.11 6.38 -17.68
N SER A 390 21.23 7.49 -16.96
CA SER A 390 22.49 8.22 -16.82
C SER A 390 23.34 7.73 -15.63
N TRP A 391 24.66 7.86 -15.74
CA TRP A 391 25.57 7.66 -14.61
C TRP A 391 25.30 8.62 -13.45
N SER A 392 24.89 9.86 -13.74
CA SER A 392 24.50 10.86 -12.75
C SER A 392 23.35 10.37 -11.88
N PHE A 393 22.35 9.71 -12.47
CA PHE A 393 21.26 9.09 -11.72
C PHE A 393 21.78 7.97 -10.80
N ALA A 394 22.67 7.10 -11.29
CA ALA A 394 23.23 6.02 -10.48
C ALA A 394 23.99 6.56 -9.26
N PHE A 395 24.79 7.63 -9.43
CA PHE A 395 25.49 8.28 -8.31
C PHE A 395 24.52 8.98 -7.35
N PHE A 396 23.53 9.72 -7.86
CA PHE A 396 22.49 10.36 -7.06
C PHE A 396 21.72 9.34 -6.21
N ALA A 397 21.18 8.30 -6.87
CA ALA A 397 20.40 7.26 -6.24
C ALA A 397 21.24 6.45 -5.25
N GLY A 398 22.48 6.09 -5.62
CA GLY A 398 23.41 5.37 -4.76
C GLY A 398 23.74 6.11 -3.47
N ARG A 399 24.09 7.41 -3.55
CA ARG A 399 24.40 8.23 -2.37
C ARG A 399 23.22 8.30 -1.41
N ARG A 400 22.02 8.63 -1.92
CA ARG A 400 20.81 8.68 -1.10
C ARG A 400 20.45 7.31 -0.53
N PHE A 401 20.61 6.24 -1.30
CA PHE A 401 20.29 4.88 -0.85
C PHE A 401 21.17 4.43 0.31
N PHE A 402 22.51 4.53 0.20
CA PHE A 402 23.39 4.07 1.26
C PHE A 402 23.32 4.96 2.52
N LEU A 403 23.24 6.28 2.36
CA LEU A 403 23.07 7.20 3.49
C LEU A 403 21.70 7.00 4.17
N GLY A 404 20.64 6.88 3.38
CA GLY A 404 19.29 6.62 3.88
C GLY A 404 19.21 5.28 4.63
N LEU A 405 19.82 4.22 4.12
CA LEU A 405 19.89 2.94 4.83
C LEU A 405 20.61 3.04 6.17
N ALA A 406 21.71 3.78 6.25
CA ALA A 406 22.43 3.99 7.51
C ALA A 406 21.53 4.68 8.56
N VAL A 407 20.81 5.73 8.16
CA VAL A 407 19.83 6.42 9.03
C VAL A 407 18.71 5.47 9.46
N VAL A 408 18.12 4.73 8.53
CA VAL A 408 17.02 3.79 8.82
C VAL A 408 17.46 2.70 9.80
N PHE A 409 18.65 2.12 9.62
CA PHE A 409 19.16 1.11 10.54
C PHE A 409 19.45 1.69 11.92
N ALA A 410 20.00 2.90 12.00
CA ALA A 410 20.22 3.59 13.27
C ALA A 410 18.89 3.86 14.00
N VAL A 411 17.88 4.39 13.30
CA VAL A 411 16.55 4.64 13.88
C VAL A 411 15.88 3.35 14.32
N LYS A 412 15.98 2.28 13.53
CA LYS A 412 15.45 0.95 13.88
C LYS A 412 16.07 0.41 15.16
N ALA A 413 17.39 0.53 15.31
CA ALA A 413 18.10 0.05 16.48
C ALA A 413 17.73 0.86 17.73
N LEU A 414 17.79 2.20 17.63
CA LEU A 414 17.47 3.10 18.73
C LEU A 414 16.02 2.96 19.20
N THR A 415 15.07 3.01 18.26
CA THR A 415 13.64 2.98 18.59
C THR A 415 13.24 1.64 19.21
N LYS A 416 13.82 0.53 18.74
CA LYS A 416 13.57 -0.79 19.33
C LYS A 416 13.94 -0.84 20.82
N GLU A 417 15.11 -0.32 21.19
CA GLU A 417 15.57 -0.32 22.59
C GLU A 417 14.74 0.63 23.46
N ILE A 418 14.40 1.81 22.95
CA ILE A 418 13.50 2.76 23.64
C ILE A 418 12.12 2.13 23.89
N LEU A 419 11.50 1.51 22.87
CA LEU A 419 10.17 0.92 22.99
C LEU A 419 10.14 -0.30 23.91
N ARG A 420 11.21 -1.11 23.95
CA ARG A 420 11.37 -2.22 24.90
C ARG A 420 11.38 -1.75 26.35
N PHE A 421 11.81 -0.52 26.62
CA PHE A 421 11.75 0.07 27.94
C PHE A 421 10.38 0.70 28.23
N ILE A 422 9.88 1.54 27.33
CA ILE A 422 8.67 2.35 27.54
C ILE A 422 7.40 1.49 27.59
N ILE A 423 7.22 0.54 26.66
CA ILE A 423 5.96 -0.19 26.52
C ILE A 423 5.66 -1.05 27.76
N PRO A 424 6.58 -1.90 28.26
CA PRO A 424 6.33 -2.65 29.49
C PRO A 424 6.13 -1.74 30.70
N ALA A 425 6.87 -0.62 30.79
CA ALA A 425 6.68 0.35 31.87
C ALA A 425 5.28 0.96 31.85
N ALA A 426 4.78 1.37 30.68
CA ALA A 426 3.43 1.90 30.52
C ALA A 426 2.35 0.86 30.89
N LEU A 427 2.52 -0.40 30.45
CA LEU A 427 1.58 -1.48 30.79
C LEU A 427 1.57 -1.80 32.29
N ARG A 428 2.73 -1.75 32.96
CA ARG A 428 2.84 -1.86 34.43
C ARG A 428 2.09 -0.75 35.14
N LEU A 429 2.25 0.50 34.69
CA LEU A 429 1.56 1.66 35.26
C LEU A 429 0.03 1.55 35.10
N CYS A 430 -0.44 0.99 33.99
CA CYS A 430 -1.86 0.74 33.75
C CYS A 430 -2.39 -0.53 34.45
N GLY A 431 -1.55 -1.28 35.16
CA GLY A 431 -1.94 -2.54 35.82
C GLY A 431 -2.32 -3.67 34.86
N ILE A 432 -1.87 -3.63 33.60
CA ILE A 432 -2.22 -4.62 32.58
C ILE A 432 -1.23 -5.79 32.63
N PRO A 433 -1.68 -7.04 32.86
CA PRO A 433 -0.83 -8.21 32.76
C PRO A 433 -0.27 -8.34 31.34
N HIS A 434 1.05 -8.42 31.23
CA HIS A 434 1.76 -8.42 29.96
C HIS A 434 2.87 -9.45 29.94
N SER A 435 3.24 -9.86 28.74
CA SER A 435 4.27 -10.87 28.54
C SER A 435 4.96 -10.76 27.18
N ASP A 436 6.19 -11.26 27.13
CA ASP A 436 7.12 -11.09 26.01
C ASP A 436 7.26 -12.42 25.26
N HIS A 437 6.21 -12.85 24.55
CA HIS A 437 6.20 -14.16 23.90
C HIS A 437 6.38 -14.05 22.38
N GLU A 438 7.43 -14.69 21.86
CA GLU A 438 7.62 -14.86 20.41
C GLU A 438 6.80 -16.06 19.92
N ALA A 439 5.91 -15.81 18.95
CA ALA A 439 4.92 -16.78 18.46
C ALA A 439 5.52 -18.13 18.02
N CYS A 440 6.77 -18.16 17.55
CA CYS A 440 7.43 -19.36 17.04
C CYS A 440 8.31 -20.11 18.06
N LYS A 441 8.59 -19.55 19.25
CA LYS A 441 9.58 -20.13 20.18
C LYS A 441 8.99 -20.86 21.39
N GLU A 442 7.74 -20.61 21.77
CA GLU A 442 7.19 -21.10 23.04
C GLU A 442 5.91 -21.94 22.88
N LYS A 443 5.95 -23.14 23.50
CA LYS A 443 4.86 -24.14 23.52
C LYS A 443 3.70 -23.79 24.46
N SER A 444 3.87 -22.86 25.40
CA SER A 444 2.83 -22.48 26.35
C SER A 444 1.85 -21.46 25.75
N THR A 445 0.59 -21.52 26.21
CA THR A 445 -0.40 -20.47 26.02
C THR A 445 -0.01 -19.30 26.93
N PRO A 446 0.42 -18.16 26.38
CA PRO A 446 0.82 -17.03 27.20
C PRO A 446 -0.37 -16.42 27.92
N ILE A 447 -0.15 -15.98 29.16
CA ILE A 447 -1.13 -15.22 29.95
C ILE A 447 -0.77 -13.74 29.80
N GLY A 448 -1.74 -12.91 29.38
CA GLY A 448 -1.57 -11.45 29.25
C GLY A 448 -1.34 -10.94 27.82
N TYR A 449 -1.29 -9.61 27.70
CA TYR A 449 -1.13 -8.92 26.41
C TYR A 449 0.31 -9.03 25.90
N ASN A 450 0.48 -9.31 24.61
CA ASN A 450 1.81 -9.42 24.00
C ASN A 450 2.41 -8.03 23.75
N VAL A 451 3.42 -7.65 24.55
CA VAL A 451 4.08 -6.34 24.41
C VAL A 451 4.83 -6.19 23.08
N LEU A 452 5.18 -7.30 22.42
CA LEU A 452 5.90 -7.27 21.16
C LEU A 452 5.04 -6.67 20.05
N THR A 453 3.71 -6.80 20.09
CA THR A 453 2.82 -6.23 19.07
C THR A 453 2.96 -4.70 18.95
N PRO A 454 2.71 -3.90 20.00
CA PRO A 454 2.88 -2.45 19.93
C PRO A 454 4.35 -2.04 19.71
N ILE A 455 5.33 -2.78 20.27
CA ILE A 455 6.75 -2.51 20.01
C ILE A 455 7.05 -2.67 18.51
N ARG A 456 6.59 -3.75 17.87
CA ARG A 456 6.78 -4.00 16.44
C ARG A 456 6.09 -2.96 15.58
N LEU A 457 4.83 -2.64 15.89
CA LEU A 457 4.04 -1.63 15.18
C LEU A 457 4.75 -0.27 15.19
N LEU A 458 5.10 0.22 16.38
CA LEU A 458 5.70 1.54 16.56
C LEU A 458 7.15 1.60 16.05
N ASN A 459 7.92 0.52 16.19
CA ASN A 459 9.29 0.48 15.67
C ASN A 459 9.29 0.56 14.14
N TYR A 460 8.41 -0.17 13.46
CA TYR A 460 8.29 -0.11 12.00
C TYR A 460 7.66 1.20 11.50
N ALA A 461 6.80 1.84 12.30
CA ALA A 461 6.35 3.20 12.05
C ALA A 461 7.51 4.21 12.16
N ALA A 462 8.39 4.10 13.15
CA ALA A 462 9.56 4.96 13.23
C ALA A 462 10.54 4.72 12.08
N VAL A 463 10.72 3.47 11.65
CA VAL A 463 11.54 3.11 10.49
C VAL A 463 11.05 3.77 9.22
N SER A 464 9.75 3.68 8.91
CA SER A 464 9.22 4.28 7.69
C SER A 464 9.06 5.80 7.80
N TRP A 465 8.84 6.33 9.01
CA TRP A 465 8.95 7.75 9.29
C TRP A 465 10.36 8.28 8.96
N ALA A 466 11.41 7.55 9.36
CA ALA A 466 12.80 7.90 9.06
C ALA A 466 13.06 8.05 7.55
N VAL A 467 12.46 7.18 6.74
CA VAL A 467 12.57 7.18 5.27
C VAL A 467 12.07 8.50 4.67
N VAL A 468 11.00 9.08 5.22
CA VAL A 468 10.28 10.21 4.60
C VAL A 468 10.58 11.58 5.23
N GLU A 469 11.05 11.66 6.47
CA GLU A 469 11.35 12.95 7.13
C GLU A 469 12.86 13.09 7.45
N PRO A 470 13.45 12.37 8.41
CA PRO A 470 14.88 12.45 8.72
C PRO A 470 15.81 12.29 7.52
N CYS A 471 15.56 11.31 6.63
CA CYS A 471 16.38 11.13 5.44
C CYS A 471 16.29 12.34 4.49
N PHE A 472 15.11 12.92 4.30
CA PHE A 472 14.94 14.08 3.41
C PHE A 472 15.63 15.32 3.98
N HIS A 473 15.53 15.56 5.29
CA HIS A 473 16.30 16.62 5.95
C HIS A 473 17.81 16.45 5.75
N LEU A 474 18.31 15.21 5.90
CA LEU A 474 19.72 14.91 5.68
C LEU A 474 20.13 15.13 4.21
N PHE A 475 19.29 14.72 3.26
CA PHE A 475 19.57 14.89 1.83
C PHE A 475 19.60 16.36 1.43
N GLU A 476 18.68 17.18 1.94
CA GLU A 476 18.72 18.62 1.71
C GLU A 476 19.93 19.28 2.34
N TRP A 477 20.29 18.90 3.58
CA TRP A 477 21.48 19.42 4.25
C TRP A 477 22.78 19.08 3.47
N LEU A 478 22.85 17.87 2.92
CA LEU A 478 23.97 17.42 2.10
C LEU A 478 23.90 17.88 0.63
N GLN A 479 22.81 18.52 0.22
CA GLN A 479 22.52 18.90 -1.16
C GLN A 479 22.64 17.72 -2.15
N ILE A 480 22.09 16.57 -1.77
CA ILE A 480 22.08 15.33 -2.57
C ILE A 480 20.70 14.87 -2.89
#